data_AF-A0A124GA84-F1
#
_entry.id   AF-A0A124GA84-F1
#
_cell.length_a   1.000
_cell.length_b   1.000
_cell.length_c   1.000
_cell.angle_alpha   90.00
_cell.angle_beta   90.00
_cell.angle_gamma   90.00
#
_symmetry.space_group_name_H-M   'P 1'
#
loop_
_entity.id
_entity.type
_entity.pdbx_description
1 polymer ?
#
loop_
_entity_poly.entity_id
_entity_poly.type
_entity_poly.pdbx_seq_one_letter_code
_entity_poly.pdbx_strand_id
1 'polypeptide(L)'
;MDDAVDRAEEVRSLCRALRDADGLLGLSGPQHHELLEHVARAEQAATANDPTAVDAPVRAIRYLLVEVADGPIAAFMADAAARIVGGDVGRLFF
;
A
#
# COMPACT_ATOMS: atom_id res chain seq x y z
N MET A 1 4.01 16.41 15.85
CA MET A 1 5.18 15.51 15.78
C MET A 1 4.72 14.05 15.89
N ASP A 2 3.53 13.78 16.46
CA ASP A 2 2.85 12.48 16.42
C ASP A 2 2.47 11.99 15.01
N ASP A 3 1.95 12.85 14.13
CA ASP A 3 1.35 12.40 12.85
C ASP A 3 2.30 11.64 11.92
N ALA A 4 3.61 11.94 11.95
CA ALA A 4 4.59 11.26 11.12
C ALA A 4 4.96 9.86 11.67
N VAL A 5 4.96 9.71 12.99
CA VAL A 5 5.23 8.42 13.67
C VAL A 5 4.02 7.50 13.49
N ASP A 6 2.81 8.03 13.64
CA ASP A 6 1.55 7.31 13.42
C ASP A 6 1.47 6.80 11.97
N ARG A 7 1.81 7.65 10.99
CA ARG A 7 1.83 7.27 9.58
C ARG A 7 2.85 6.17 9.27
N ALA A 8 4.05 6.23 9.85
CA ALA A 8 5.06 5.20 9.65
C ALA A 8 4.65 3.85 10.27
N GLU A 9 3.86 3.86 11.34
CA GLU A 9 3.26 2.65 11.92
C GLU A 9 2.15 2.09 11.02
N GLU A 10 1.25 2.93 10.50
CA GLU A 10 0.21 2.52 9.56
C GLU A 10 0.79 1.85 8.30
N VAL A 11 1.87 2.40 7.75
CA VAL A 11 2.57 1.81 6.59
C VAL A 11 3.13 0.44 6.92
N ARG A 12 3.80 0.29 8.08
CA ARG A 12 4.34 -1.01 8.51
C ARG A 12 3.23 -2.04 8.72
N SER A 13 2.09 -1.61 9.28
CA SER A 13 0.90 -2.44 9.44
C SER A 13 0.36 -2.92 8.09
N LEU A 14 0.21 -2.01 7.11
CA LEU A 14 -0.20 -2.35 5.74
C LEU A 14 0.78 -3.32 5.08
N CYS A 15 2.09 -3.04 5.15
CA CYS A 15 3.13 -3.90 4.56
C CYS A 15 3.09 -5.32 5.14
N ARG A 16 2.86 -5.46 6.45
CA ARG A 16 2.70 -6.76 7.09
C ARG A 16 1.43 -7.47 6.62
N ALA A 17 0.30 -6.77 6.60
CA ALA A 17 -0.97 -7.32 6.16
C ALA A 17 -0.93 -7.81 4.70
N LEU A 18 -0.22 -7.09 3.82
CA LEU A 18 -0.03 -7.50 2.42
C LEU A 18 0.78 -8.78 2.27
N ARG A 19 1.79 -8.98 3.12
CA ARG A 19 2.57 -10.24 3.15
C ARG A 19 1.75 -11.39 3.73
N ASP A 20 0.97 -11.12 4.77
CA ASP A 20 0.11 -12.15 5.39
C ASP A 20 -1.04 -12.56 4.46
N ALA A 21 -1.51 -11.63 3.61
CA ALA A 21 -2.50 -11.88 2.57
C ALA A 21 -1.89 -12.42 1.25
N ASP A 22 -0.59 -12.69 1.20
CA ASP A 22 0.05 -13.24 0.02
C ASP A 22 -0.61 -14.57 -0.40
N GLY A 23 -0.79 -14.76 -1.71
CA GLY A 23 -1.56 -15.86 -2.28
C GLY A 23 -3.08 -15.72 -2.23
N LEU A 24 -3.63 -14.80 -1.42
CA LEU A 24 -5.07 -14.49 -1.38
C LEU A 24 -5.47 -13.33 -2.30
N LEU A 25 -4.49 -12.60 -2.82
CA LEU A 25 -4.69 -11.42 -3.67
C LEU A 25 -4.92 -11.74 -5.16
N GLY A 26 -4.84 -13.02 -5.55
CA GLY A 26 -5.06 -13.45 -6.94
C GLY A 26 -4.01 -12.93 -7.94
N LEU A 27 -2.87 -12.43 -7.46
CA LEU A 27 -1.82 -11.87 -8.31
C LEU A 27 -1.04 -12.95 -9.06
N SER A 28 -0.73 -12.67 -10.32
CA SER A 28 0.23 -13.49 -11.09
C SER A 28 1.67 -13.27 -10.59
N GLY A 29 2.59 -14.17 -10.95
CA GLY A 29 4.00 -14.10 -10.52
C GLY A 29 4.67 -12.72 -10.71
N PRO A 30 4.57 -12.10 -11.90
CA PRO A 30 5.13 -10.76 -12.13
C PRO A 30 4.50 -9.67 -11.26
N GLN A 31 3.17 -9.69 -11.12
CA GLN A 31 2.42 -8.68 -10.34
C GLN A 31 2.69 -8.84 -8.83
N HIS A 32 2.86 -10.08 -8.39
CA HIS A 32 3.28 -10.37 -7.02
C HIS A 32 4.69 -9.84 -6.75
N HIS A 33 5.63 -10.05 -7.68
CA HIS A 33 6.98 -9.49 -7.54
C HIS A 33 6.96 -7.96 -7.45
N GLU A 34 6.19 -7.31 -8.31
CA GLU A 34 6.00 -5.85 -8.31
C GLU A 34 5.39 -5.35 -6.99
N LEU A 35 4.36 -6.04 -6.46
CA LEU A 35 3.79 -5.74 -5.16
C LEU A 35 4.85 -5.80 -4.05
N LEU A 36 5.64 -6.86 -4.00
CA LEU A 36 6.68 -7.04 -2.98
C LEU A 36 7.76 -5.97 -3.05
N GLU A 37 8.15 -5.52 -4.25
CA GLU A 37 9.09 -4.41 -4.40
C GLU A 37 8.54 -3.12 -3.78
N HIS A 38 7.28 -2.79 -4.07
CA HIS A 38 6.67 -1.58 -3.50
C HIS A 38 6.48 -1.70 -1.98
N VAL A 39 6.10 -2.88 -1.48
CA VAL A 39 6.01 -3.16 -0.04
C VAL A 39 7.36 -2.96 0.64
N ALA A 40 8.46 -3.46 0.06
CA ALA A 40 9.80 -3.27 0.60
C ALA A 40 10.22 -1.80 0.62
N ARG A 41 9.95 -1.05 -0.46
CA ARG A 41 10.25 0.40 -0.53
C ARG A 41 9.43 1.21 0.49
N ALA A 42 8.15 0.90 0.66
CA ALA A 42 7.30 1.54 1.65
C ALA A 42 7.79 1.28 3.08
N GLU A 43 8.16 0.04 3.40
CA GLU A 43 8.69 -0.31 4.72
C GLU A 43 10.04 0.34 5.00
N GLN A 44 10.92 0.42 4.00
CA GLN A 44 12.20 1.13 4.12
C GLN A 44 11.99 2.61 4.42
N ALA A 45 11.07 3.27 3.69
CA ALA A 45 10.73 4.67 3.92
C ALA A 45 10.12 4.91 5.31
N ALA A 46 9.22 4.02 5.74
CA ALA A 46 8.63 4.07 7.08
C ALA A 46 9.69 3.85 8.18
N THR A 47 10.63 2.93 7.98
CA THR A 47 11.73 2.67 8.93
C THR A 47 12.67 3.89 9.05
N ALA A 48 12.90 4.58 7.94
CA ALA A 48 13.68 5.82 7.90
C ALA A 48 12.92 7.04 8.46
N ASN A 49 11.62 6.90 8.78
CA ASN A 49 10.70 8.00 9.09
C ASN A 49 10.74 9.11 8.03
N ASP A 50 10.83 8.74 6.75
CA ASP A 50 10.78 9.66 5.63
C ASP A 50 9.36 9.69 5.03
N PRO A 51 8.48 10.60 5.48
CA PRO A 51 7.11 10.65 5.01
C PRO A 51 7.00 11.03 3.52
N THR A 52 8.03 11.65 2.93
CA THR A 52 8.03 12.02 1.51
C THR A 52 8.34 10.83 0.59
N ALA A 53 9.08 9.85 1.11
CA ALA A 53 9.41 8.62 0.39
C ALA A 53 8.33 7.52 0.50
N VAL A 54 7.36 7.66 1.42
CA VAL A 54 6.28 6.68 1.64
C VAL A 54 5.19 6.75 0.56
N ASP A 55 4.87 7.93 0.05
CA ASP A 55 3.67 8.14 -0.77
C ASP A 55 3.68 7.37 -2.08
N ALA A 56 4.82 7.42 -2.80
CA ALA A 56 4.96 6.77 -4.10
C ALA A 56 4.79 5.23 -4.03
N PRO A 57 5.48 4.49 -3.14
CA PRO A 57 5.29 3.05 -3.05
C PRO A 57 3.90 2.67 -2.52
N VAL A 58 3.32 3.38 -1.55
CA VAL A 58 1.95 3.08 -1.07
C VAL A 58 0.90 3.33 -2.16
N ARG A 59 1.10 4.38 -2.98
CA ARG A 59 0.24 4.65 -4.13
C ARG A 59 0.36 3.56 -5.20
N ALA A 60 1.57 3.06 -5.48
CA ALA A 60 1.79 1.96 -6.41
C ALA A 60 1.15 0.65 -5.93
N ILE A 61 1.30 0.32 -4.63
CA ILE A 61 0.58 -0.78 -3.98
C ILE A 61 -0.93 -0.67 -4.24
N ARG A 62 -1.50 0.51 -4.00
CA ARG A 62 -2.93 0.75 -4.22
C ARG A 62 -3.33 0.52 -5.68
N TYR A 63 -2.54 0.99 -6.65
CA TYR A 63 -2.86 0.77 -8.07
C TYR A 63 -2.87 -0.72 -8.43
N LEU A 64 -1.86 -1.48 -7.99
CA LEU A 64 -1.83 -2.92 -8.21
C LEU A 64 -3.04 -3.63 -7.58
N LEU A 65 -3.42 -3.23 -6.36
CA LEU A 65 -4.56 -3.82 -5.68
C LEU A 65 -5.91 -3.48 -6.32
N VAL A 66 -6.04 -2.32 -6.97
CA VAL A 66 -7.27 -1.88 -7.65
C VAL A 66 -7.39 -2.43 -9.06
N GLU A 67 -6.30 -2.39 -9.82
CA GLU A 67 -6.33 -2.69 -11.26
C GLU A 67 -6.14 -4.18 -11.56
N VAL A 68 -5.53 -4.92 -10.65
CA VAL A 68 -4.95 -6.22 -10.98
C VAL A 68 -5.33 -7.32 -9.98
N ALA A 69 -5.41 -6.99 -8.70
CA ALA A 69 -5.78 -7.95 -7.68
C ALA A 69 -7.29 -8.18 -7.64
N ASP A 70 -7.70 -9.42 -7.34
CA ASP A 70 -9.11 -9.82 -7.30
C ASP A 70 -9.59 -10.06 -5.87
N GLY A 71 -10.86 -9.76 -5.64
CA GLY A 71 -11.59 -10.16 -4.44
C GLY A 71 -11.57 -9.16 -3.28
N PRO A 72 -12.30 -9.49 -2.19
CA PRO A 72 -12.59 -8.55 -1.11
C PRO A 72 -11.35 -8.13 -0.30
N ILE A 73 -10.34 -9.00 -0.22
CA ILE A 73 -9.09 -8.70 0.51
C ILE A 73 -8.29 -7.63 -0.24
N ALA A 74 -8.17 -7.75 -1.57
CA ALA A 74 -7.51 -6.74 -2.39
C ALA A 74 -8.18 -5.36 -2.25
N ALA A 75 -9.51 -5.31 -2.34
CA ALA A 75 -10.27 -4.07 -2.19
C ALA A 75 -10.09 -3.44 -0.80
N PHE A 76 -10.07 -4.25 0.26
CA PHE A 76 -9.82 -3.79 1.62
C PHE A 76 -8.40 -3.20 1.76
N MET A 77 -7.38 -3.87 1.23
CA MET A 77 -6.00 -3.38 1.29
C MET A 77 -5.81 -2.12 0.43
N ALA A 78 -6.49 -2.01 -0.72
CA ALA A 78 -6.50 -0.81 -1.54
C ALA A 78 -7.09 0.40 -0.83
N ASP A 79 -8.17 0.20 -0.07
CA ASP A 79 -8.79 1.24 0.76
C ASP A 79 -7.86 1.65 1.92
N ALA A 80 -7.23 0.69 2.61
CA ALA A 80 -6.24 0.97 3.64
C ALA A 80 -5.06 1.80 3.09
N ALA A 81 -4.52 1.43 1.92
CA ALA A 81 -3.48 2.19 1.25
C ALA A 81 -3.95 3.61 0.86
N ALA A 82 -5.21 3.77 0.46
CA ALA A 82 -5.79 5.07 0.12
C ALA A 82 -5.84 6.04 1.30
N ARG A 83 -6.14 5.53 2.51
CA ARG A 83 -6.16 6.33 3.74
C ARG A 83 -4.79 6.86 4.11
N ILE A 84 -3.75 6.04 3.96
CA ILE A 84 -2.36 6.40 4.28
C ILE A 84 -1.83 7.52 3.37
N VAL A 85 -2.14 7.50 2.07
CA VAL A 85 -1.66 8.52 1.11
C VAL A 85 -2.55 9.77 1.02
N GLY A 86 -3.62 9.84 1.81
CA GLY A 86 -4.64 10.88 1.67
C GLY A 86 -5.43 10.67 0.37
N GLY A 87 -6.63 10.10 0.48
CA GLY A 87 -7.43 9.68 -0.65
C GLY A 87 -7.91 10.83 -1.54
N ASP A 88 -7.13 11.22 -2.56
CA ASP A 88 -7.57 12.16 -3.61
C ASP A 88 -7.85 11.48 -4.97
N VAL A 89 -7.73 10.16 -5.09
CA VAL A 89 -8.16 9.46 -6.32
C VAL A 89 -9.70 9.37 -6.40
N GLY A 90 -10.42 9.73 -5.33
CA GLY A 90 -11.88 9.86 -5.32
C GLY A 90 -12.43 11.16 -5.92
N ARG A 91 -11.60 12.12 -6.35
CA ARG A 91 -12.07 13.41 -6.93
C ARG A 91 -11.92 13.55 -8.45
N LEU A 92 -11.66 12.46 -9.17
CA LEU A 92 -11.50 12.51 -10.63
C LEU A 92 -12.75 12.10 -11.43
N PHE A 93 -13.88 11.84 -10.76
CA PHE A 93 -15.16 11.58 -11.44
C PHE A 93 -16.36 12.18 -10.68
N PHE A 94 -16.47 13.52 -10.66
CA PHE A 94 -17.75 14.25 -10.53
C PHE A 94 -17.70 15.51 -11.39
#